data_AF-A3WS02-F1
#
_entry.id   AF-A3WS02-F1
#
_cell.length_a   1.000
_cell.length_b   1.000
_cell.length_c   1.000
_cell.angle_alpha   90.00
_cell.angle_beta   90.00
_cell.angle_gamma   90.00
#
_symmetry.space_group_name_H-M   'P 1'
#
loop_
_entity.id
_entity.type
_entity.pdbx_description
1 polymer ?
#
loop_
_entity_poly.entity_id
_entity_poly.type
_entity_poly.pdbx_seq_one_letter_code
_entity_poly.pdbx_strand_id
1 'polypeptide(L)'
;MCARVADKGVSAFLGNWASFVSKTVPRGFEEPEKMLAKTVGLGFARLLLQHASAISDSDAVAVIDVISRPGFLLSEKAYVLSLLAAKGHLHSRAGAFAQSMVDEIRKDDQTDQRGDDYASLAEALLEMSVPEARLYYRNGLAELDKLGSGDYDLIYAILHYAAGQPGGCIRPELGHRLMNLCQTIFAHDSHKFGWNLFGIACAKSIGTTAATKLIRWNDEDVASYSLGLPQLASYLSAEKHLSPLRAAVLLGICKDHGWHEWSVGDGLSSILPQARNVGEQRTIFEAVFGRGCIWKINCRALGWRLVLCLARHIECCRKKSSRRGRRRCQHGKAIT
;
A
#
# COMPACT_ATOMS: atom_id res chain seq x y z
N MET A 1 -28.73 -30.99 23.87
CA MET A 1 -29.83 -30.70 22.94
C MET A 1 -30.06 -29.19 22.97
N CYS A 2 -29.28 -28.42 22.20
CA CYS A 2 -29.45 -26.98 22.07
C CYS A 2 -30.11 -26.72 20.72
N ALA A 3 -31.37 -26.31 20.76
CA ALA A 3 -32.18 -26.06 19.59
C ALA A 3 -31.56 -24.96 18.71
N ARG A 4 -31.50 -25.26 17.41
CA ARG A 4 -31.24 -24.33 16.31
C ARG A 4 -32.18 -23.13 16.43
N VAL A 5 -31.67 -21.98 16.85
CA VAL A 5 -32.22 -20.72 16.36
C VAL A 5 -31.74 -20.62 14.92
N ALA A 6 -32.54 -21.12 13.98
CA ALA A 6 -32.35 -20.78 12.58
C ALA A 6 -32.51 -19.27 12.47
N ASP A 7 -31.40 -18.60 12.17
CA ASP A 7 -31.25 -17.15 12.20
C ASP A 7 -32.01 -16.54 11.01
N LYS A 8 -33.33 -16.39 11.17
CA LYS A 8 -34.24 -15.88 10.12
C LYS A 8 -33.76 -14.57 9.48
N GLY A 9 -32.97 -13.77 10.21
CA GLY A 9 -32.39 -12.52 9.71
C GLY A 9 -31.34 -12.72 8.62
N VAL A 10 -30.46 -13.72 8.76
CA VAL A 10 -29.38 -13.99 7.80
C VAL A 10 -29.95 -14.51 6.48
N SER A 11 -30.80 -15.53 6.53
CA SER A 11 -31.39 -16.09 5.31
C SER A 11 -32.34 -15.09 4.61
N ALA A 12 -33.06 -14.25 5.36
CA ALA A 12 -33.87 -13.17 4.78
C ALA A 12 -33.01 -12.09 4.13
N PHE A 13 -31.90 -11.70 4.77
CA PHE A 13 -30.92 -10.78 4.19
C PHE A 13 -30.34 -11.35 2.89
N LEU A 14 -29.86 -12.59 2.90
CA LEU A 14 -29.27 -13.22 1.72
C LEU A 14 -30.27 -13.35 0.57
N GLY A 15 -31.53 -13.70 0.87
CA GLY A 15 -32.61 -13.74 -0.11
C GLY A 15 -32.90 -12.36 -0.73
N ASN A 16 -32.95 -11.31 0.10
CA ASN A 16 -33.12 -9.93 -0.37
C ASN A 16 -31.91 -9.45 -1.17
N TRP A 17 -30.69 -9.65 -0.68
CA TRP A 17 -29.49 -9.25 -1.39
C TRP A 17 -29.39 -9.94 -2.76
N ALA A 18 -29.70 -11.23 -2.82
CA ALA A 18 -29.75 -11.99 -4.05
C ALA A 18 -30.82 -11.48 -5.05
N SER A 19 -31.88 -10.80 -4.62
CA SER A 19 -32.88 -10.25 -5.55
C SER A 19 -32.41 -8.95 -6.21
N PHE A 20 -31.53 -8.19 -5.55
CA PHE A 20 -30.99 -6.93 -6.07
C PHE A 20 -29.73 -7.11 -6.93
N VAL A 21 -29.00 -8.22 -6.80
CA VAL A 21 -27.81 -8.52 -7.61
C VAL A 21 -28.22 -9.18 -8.94
N SER A 22 -27.85 -8.54 -10.04
CA SER A 22 -28.12 -9.05 -11.39
C SER A 22 -27.52 -10.43 -11.62
N LYS A 23 -28.24 -11.32 -12.30
CA LYS A 23 -27.74 -12.64 -12.72
C LYS A 23 -27.01 -12.59 -14.07
N THR A 24 -27.11 -11.49 -14.79
CA THR A 24 -26.57 -11.31 -16.14
C THR A 24 -25.70 -10.07 -16.22
N VAL A 25 -24.69 -10.09 -17.10
CA VAL A 25 -23.85 -8.91 -17.38
C VAL A 25 -24.74 -7.75 -17.83
N PRO A 26 -24.74 -6.60 -17.16
CA PRO A 26 -25.55 -5.45 -17.55
C PRO A 26 -25.16 -4.98 -18.96
N ARG A 27 -26.13 -4.91 -19.87
CA ARG A 27 -25.96 -4.22 -21.17
C ARG A 27 -26.29 -2.74 -20.97
N GLY A 28 -25.33 -1.95 -20.48
CA GLY A 28 -25.48 -0.52 -20.26
C GLY A 28 -25.10 -0.07 -18.84
N PHE A 29 -25.45 1.17 -18.49
CA PHE A 29 -25.20 1.72 -17.16
C PHE A 29 -26.03 0.96 -16.12
N GLU A 30 -25.38 0.43 -15.09
CA GLU A 30 -26.07 -0.25 -14.00
C GLU A 30 -26.83 0.78 -13.15
N GLU A 31 -28.05 0.45 -12.75
CA GLU A 31 -28.85 1.36 -11.93
C GLU A 31 -28.13 1.64 -10.58
N PRO A 32 -28.09 2.91 -10.11
CA PRO A 32 -27.37 3.27 -8.89
C PRO A 32 -27.78 2.44 -7.66
N GLU A 33 -29.05 2.05 -7.59
CA GLU A 33 -29.60 1.21 -6.52
C GLU A 33 -28.98 -0.19 -6.50
N LYS A 34 -28.75 -0.79 -7.68
CA LYS A 34 -28.12 -2.12 -7.82
C LYS A 34 -26.64 -2.07 -7.47
N MET A 35 -25.94 -1.00 -7.88
CA MET A 35 -24.54 -0.79 -7.52
C MET A 35 -24.35 -0.59 -6.00
N LEU A 36 -25.26 0.15 -5.37
CA LEU A 36 -25.30 0.32 -3.92
C LEU A 36 -25.61 -1.00 -3.21
N ALA A 37 -26.63 -1.74 -3.67
CA ALA A 37 -26.99 -3.03 -3.10
C ALA A 37 -25.83 -4.04 -3.20
N LYS A 38 -25.08 -4.03 -4.30
CA LYS A 38 -23.86 -4.83 -4.48
C LYS A 38 -22.82 -4.50 -3.41
N THR A 39 -22.45 -3.23 -3.29
CA THR A 39 -21.38 -2.76 -2.40
C THR A 39 -21.74 -2.94 -0.92
N VAL A 40 -22.93 -2.48 -0.54
CA VAL A 40 -23.42 -2.54 0.84
C VAL A 40 -23.68 -3.99 1.25
N GLY A 41 -24.32 -4.78 0.37
CA GLY A 41 -24.60 -6.19 0.65
C GLY A 41 -23.32 -7.02 0.77
N LEU A 42 -22.30 -6.76 -0.04
CA LEU A 42 -20.99 -7.40 0.11
C LEU A 42 -20.35 -7.04 1.45
N GLY A 43 -20.43 -5.77 1.87
CA GLY A 43 -19.98 -5.33 3.19
C GLY A 43 -20.67 -6.07 4.33
N PHE A 44 -21.99 -6.20 4.28
CA PHE A 44 -22.75 -6.97 5.27
C PHE A 44 -22.41 -8.46 5.24
N ALA A 45 -22.27 -9.07 4.06
CA ALA A 45 -21.87 -10.48 3.94
C ALA A 45 -20.50 -10.75 4.57
N ARG A 46 -19.53 -9.83 4.39
CA ARG A 46 -18.21 -9.92 5.03
C ARG A 46 -18.31 -9.86 6.55
N LEU A 47 -19.06 -8.90 7.10
CA LEU A 47 -19.26 -8.76 8.54
C LEU A 47 -19.95 -10.00 9.13
N LEU A 48 -20.95 -10.54 8.43
CA LEU A 48 -21.62 -11.78 8.80
C LEU A 48 -20.64 -12.95 8.84
N LEU A 49 -19.87 -13.15 7.78
CA LEU A 49 -18.87 -14.23 7.72
C LEU A 49 -17.80 -14.09 8.81
N GLN A 50 -17.36 -12.88 9.09
CA GLN A 50 -16.31 -12.60 10.07
C GLN A 50 -16.78 -12.79 11.51
N HIS A 51 -17.99 -12.34 11.87
CA HIS A 51 -18.44 -12.24 13.26
C HIS A 51 -19.50 -13.27 13.66
N ALA A 52 -20.18 -13.92 12.71
CA ALA A 52 -21.17 -14.93 13.06
C ALA A 52 -20.48 -16.19 13.62
N SER A 53 -20.88 -16.55 14.85
CA SER A 53 -20.35 -17.70 15.59
C SER A 53 -20.76 -19.05 14.98
N ALA A 54 -21.89 -19.09 14.26
CA ALA A 54 -22.34 -20.25 13.51
C ALA A 54 -22.95 -19.83 12.17
N ILE A 55 -22.35 -20.30 11.07
CA ILE A 55 -22.85 -20.08 9.71
C ILE A 55 -23.21 -21.44 9.14
N SER A 56 -24.45 -21.56 8.64
CA SER A 56 -24.92 -22.80 8.06
C SER A 56 -24.32 -23.02 6.67
N ASP A 57 -24.20 -24.28 6.25
CA ASP A 57 -23.76 -24.63 4.90
C ASP A 57 -24.67 -24.01 3.82
N SER A 58 -25.98 -23.93 4.08
CA SER A 58 -26.94 -23.28 3.18
C SER A 58 -26.71 -21.78 3.03
N ASP A 59 -26.36 -21.07 4.11
CA ASP A 59 -26.09 -19.64 4.05
C ASP A 59 -24.77 -19.38 3.31
N ALA A 60 -23.75 -20.22 3.53
CA ALA A 60 -22.48 -20.14 2.80
C ALA A 60 -22.68 -20.35 1.29
N VAL A 61 -23.51 -21.34 0.90
CA VAL A 61 -23.88 -21.56 -0.50
C VAL A 61 -24.62 -20.36 -1.09
N ALA A 62 -25.53 -19.74 -0.35
CA ALA A 62 -26.24 -18.55 -0.82
C ALA A 62 -25.31 -17.34 -1.01
N VAL A 63 -24.33 -17.14 -0.13
CA VAL A 63 -23.30 -16.09 -0.31
C VAL A 63 -22.46 -16.37 -1.55
N ILE A 64 -21.99 -17.61 -1.72
CA ILE A 64 -21.19 -18.03 -2.87
C ILE A 64 -21.99 -17.83 -4.18
N ASP A 65 -23.27 -18.20 -4.22
CA ASP A 65 -24.13 -17.99 -5.39
C ASP A 65 -24.21 -16.52 -5.78
N VAL A 66 -24.44 -15.63 -4.81
CA VAL A 66 -24.57 -14.19 -5.08
C VAL A 66 -23.26 -13.60 -5.57
N ILE A 67 -22.14 -13.89 -4.90
CA ILE A 67 -20.84 -13.30 -5.27
C ILE A 67 -20.24 -13.89 -6.55
N SER A 68 -20.70 -15.08 -6.95
CA SER A 68 -20.31 -15.69 -8.23
C SER A 68 -21.00 -15.05 -9.43
N ARG A 69 -21.99 -14.16 -9.21
CA ARG A 69 -22.69 -13.45 -10.29
C ARG A 69 -21.79 -12.41 -10.96
N PRO A 70 -22.11 -12.03 -12.22
CA PRO A 70 -21.38 -10.97 -12.91
C PRO A 70 -21.40 -9.66 -12.13
N GLY A 71 -20.27 -8.95 -12.11
CA GLY A 71 -20.15 -7.64 -11.49
C GLY A 71 -19.31 -7.61 -10.23
N PHE A 72 -18.95 -8.75 -9.63
CA PHE A 72 -17.97 -8.80 -8.53
C PHE A 72 -16.55 -9.05 -9.05
N LEU A 73 -15.58 -8.35 -8.47
CA LEU A 73 -14.16 -8.52 -8.79
C LEU A 73 -13.61 -9.82 -8.17
N LEU A 74 -12.59 -10.42 -8.79
CA LEU A 74 -11.93 -11.62 -8.26
C LEU A 74 -11.29 -11.37 -6.88
N SER A 75 -10.77 -10.17 -6.63
CA SER A 75 -10.29 -9.75 -5.30
C SER A 75 -11.41 -9.70 -4.24
N GLU A 76 -12.61 -9.30 -4.62
CA GLU A 76 -13.78 -9.31 -3.73
C GLU A 76 -14.19 -10.75 -3.38
N LYS A 77 -14.12 -11.66 -4.37
CA LYS A 77 -14.37 -13.10 -4.21
C LYS A 77 -13.31 -13.76 -3.34
N ALA A 78 -12.04 -13.45 -3.54
CA ALA A 78 -10.91 -13.98 -2.76
C ALA A 78 -11.02 -13.62 -1.27
N TYR A 79 -11.47 -12.40 -0.96
CA TYR A 79 -11.69 -12.01 0.43
C TYR A 79 -12.83 -12.79 1.09
N VAL A 80 -13.91 -13.07 0.37
CA VAL A 80 -14.99 -13.93 0.90
C VAL A 80 -14.50 -15.36 1.05
N LEU A 81 -13.71 -15.86 0.12
CA LEU A 81 -13.08 -17.16 0.20
C LEU A 81 -12.21 -17.30 1.44
N SER A 82 -11.39 -16.30 1.80
CA SER A 82 -10.54 -16.36 2.99
C SER A 82 -11.35 -16.46 4.29
N LEU A 83 -12.48 -15.76 4.37
CA LEU A 83 -13.40 -15.86 5.50
C LEU A 83 -14.08 -17.22 5.61
N LEU A 84 -14.37 -17.87 4.48
CA LEU A 84 -14.91 -19.23 4.43
C LEU A 84 -13.82 -20.28 4.77
N ALA A 85 -12.61 -20.09 4.25
CA ALA A 85 -11.43 -20.93 4.47
C ALA A 85 -11.00 -20.93 5.94
N ALA A 86 -11.22 -19.85 6.68
CA ALA A 86 -10.96 -19.79 8.12
C ALA A 86 -11.93 -20.65 8.97
N LYS A 87 -13.02 -21.17 8.38
CA LYS A 87 -14.02 -21.98 9.10
C LYS A 87 -13.94 -23.45 8.67
N GLY A 88 -13.36 -24.27 9.55
CA GLY A 88 -13.14 -25.71 9.37
C GLY A 88 -14.29 -26.49 8.71
N HIS A 89 -15.53 -26.26 9.15
CA HIS A 89 -16.71 -26.98 8.64
C HIS A 89 -17.13 -26.56 7.22
N LEU A 90 -16.61 -25.46 6.69
CA LEU A 90 -16.90 -24.94 5.34
C LEU A 90 -15.78 -25.23 4.33
N HIS A 91 -14.70 -25.92 4.71
CA HIS A 91 -13.56 -26.17 3.82
C HIS A 91 -13.96 -26.82 2.49
N SER A 92 -14.89 -27.77 2.50
CA SER A 92 -15.37 -28.39 1.26
C SER A 92 -16.05 -27.38 0.31
N ARG A 93 -16.79 -26.41 0.85
CA ARG A 93 -17.43 -25.35 0.06
C ARG A 93 -16.41 -24.31 -0.41
N ALA A 94 -15.48 -23.93 0.46
CA ALA A 94 -14.38 -23.04 0.12
C ALA A 94 -13.52 -23.61 -1.02
N GLY A 95 -13.18 -24.90 -0.96
CA GLY A 95 -12.45 -25.59 -2.03
C GLY A 95 -13.21 -25.61 -3.36
N ALA A 96 -14.51 -25.92 -3.34
CA ALA A 96 -15.33 -25.86 -4.56
C ALA A 96 -15.42 -24.44 -5.15
N PHE A 97 -15.53 -23.43 -4.29
CA PHE A 97 -15.55 -22.03 -4.71
C PHE A 97 -14.20 -21.60 -5.30
N ALA A 98 -13.09 -21.99 -4.69
CA ALA A 98 -11.75 -21.76 -5.23
C ALA A 98 -11.58 -22.35 -6.64
N GLN A 99 -12.08 -23.56 -6.89
CA GLN A 99 -12.04 -24.16 -8.24
C GLN A 99 -12.83 -23.33 -9.25
N SER A 100 -14.00 -22.82 -8.87
CA SER A 100 -14.77 -21.96 -9.78
C SER A 100 -14.05 -20.65 -10.11
N MET A 101 -13.31 -20.08 -9.16
CA MET A 101 -12.46 -18.91 -9.39
C MET A 101 -11.29 -19.24 -10.33
N VAL A 102 -10.66 -20.41 -10.19
CA VAL A 102 -9.61 -20.88 -11.13
C VAL A 102 -10.15 -20.95 -12.56
N ASP A 103 -11.36 -21.49 -12.73
CA ASP A 103 -11.99 -21.58 -14.05
C ASP A 103 -12.36 -20.21 -14.62
N GLU A 104 -12.63 -19.21 -13.77
CA GLU A 104 -12.83 -17.82 -14.18
C GLU A 104 -11.51 -17.16 -14.59
N ILE A 105 -10.45 -17.30 -13.78
CA ILE A 105 -9.10 -16.78 -14.09
C ILE A 105 -8.59 -17.34 -15.42
N ARG A 106 -8.82 -18.63 -15.69
CA ARG A 106 -8.44 -19.27 -16.96
C ARG A 106 -9.14 -18.68 -18.19
N LYS A 107 -10.34 -18.12 -18.01
CA LYS A 107 -11.14 -17.53 -19.10
C LYS A 107 -10.88 -16.04 -19.30
N ASP A 108 -10.18 -15.39 -18.37
CA ASP A 108 -9.83 -13.98 -18.49
C ASP A 108 -8.74 -13.80 -19.53
N ASP A 109 -8.96 -13.10 -20.64
CA ASP A 109 -7.95 -12.93 -21.70
C ASP A 109 -6.79 -11.98 -21.30
N GLN A 110 -6.86 -11.32 -20.13
CA GLN A 110 -5.80 -10.43 -19.63
C GLN A 110 -4.74 -11.19 -18.82
N THR A 111 -3.64 -11.55 -19.47
CA THR A 111 -2.55 -12.36 -18.86
C THR A 111 -1.93 -11.69 -17.62
N ASP A 112 -1.85 -10.36 -17.59
CA ASP A 112 -1.24 -9.59 -16.50
C ASP A 112 -2.07 -9.69 -15.20
N GLN A 113 -3.40 -9.67 -15.32
CA GLN A 113 -4.33 -9.74 -14.18
C GLN A 113 -4.40 -11.16 -13.58
N ARG A 114 -4.16 -12.20 -14.40
CA ARG A 114 -4.20 -13.60 -13.94
C ARG A 114 -3.18 -13.90 -12.84
N GLY A 115 -1.98 -13.31 -12.93
CA GLY A 115 -0.92 -13.50 -11.93
C GLY A 115 -1.36 -13.03 -10.54
N ASP A 116 -1.91 -11.82 -10.48
CA ASP A 116 -2.41 -11.21 -9.24
C ASP A 116 -3.64 -11.95 -8.68
N ASP A 117 -4.51 -12.44 -9.56
CA ASP A 117 -5.68 -13.20 -9.14
C ASP A 117 -5.31 -14.57 -8.57
N TYR A 118 -4.32 -15.26 -9.15
CA TYR A 118 -3.78 -16.50 -8.59
C TYR A 118 -3.05 -16.27 -7.26
N ALA A 119 -2.35 -15.14 -7.11
CA ALA A 119 -1.70 -14.77 -5.84
C ALA A 119 -2.75 -14.53 -4.74
N SER A 120 -3.79 -13.75 -5.05
CA SER A 120 -4.92 -13.47 -4.15
C SER A 120 -5.65 -14.75 -3.73
N LEU A 121 -5.85 -15.68 -4.69
CA LEU A 121 -6.44 -17.00 -4.43
C LEU A 121 -5.55 -17.86 -3.52
N ALA A 122 -4.24 -17.87 -3.76
CA ALA A 122 -3.29 -18.61 -2.94
C ALA A 122 -3.29 -18.09 -1.50
N GLU A 123 -3.25 -16.76 -1.31
CA GLU A 123 -3.29 -16.12 0.00
C GLU A 123 -4.57 -16.48 0.75
N ALA A 124 -5.73 -16.41 0.10
CA ALA A 124 -7.02 -16.73 0.68
C ALA A 124 -7.12 -18.18 1.20
N LEU A 125 -6.32 -19.10 0.66
CA LEU A 125 -6.35 -20.53 0.98
C LEU A 125 -5.24 -20.98 1.92
N LEU A 126 -4.29 -20.11 2.29
CA LEU A 126 -3.13 -20.47 3.12
C LEU A 126 -3.55 -21.11 4.45
N GLU A 127 -4.58 -20.55 5.10
CA GLU A 127 -5.10 -21.03 6.39
C GLU A 127 -5.82 -22.40 6.27
N MET A 128 -6.38 -22.71 5.11
CA MET A 128 -7.11 -23.97 4.88
C MET A 128 -6.17 -25.10 4.42
N SER A 129 -5.26 -24.80 3.49
CA SER A 129 -4.47 -25.82 2.79
C SER A 129 -3.21 -25.22 2.15
N VAL A 130 -2.08 -25.36 2.85
CA VAL A 130 -0.76 -24.97 2.34
C VAL A 130 -0.40 -25.68 1.01
N PRO A 131 -0.71 -26.99 0.80
CA PRO A 131 -0.43 -27.64 -0.48
C PRO A 131 -1.20 -27.04 -1.67
N GLU A 132 -2.49 -26.73 -1.49
CA GLU A 132 -3.32 -26.13 -2.56
C GLU A 132 -2.94 -24.67 -2.79
N ALA A 133 -2.71 -23.88 -1.73
CA ALA A 133 -2.20 -22.52 -1.85
C ALA A 133 -0.88 -22.47 -2.64
N ARG A 134 0.06 -23.40 -2.35
CA ARG A 134 1.32 -23.52 -3.09
C ARG A 134 1.10 -23.87 -4.57
N LEU A 135 0.12 -24.72 -4.88
CA LEU A 135 -0.21 -25.07 -6.25
C LEU A 135 -0.71 -23.85 -7.02
N TYR A 136 -1.65 -23.08 -6.47
CA TYR A 136 -2.16 -21.88 -7.14
C TYR A 136 -1.13 -20.77 -7.25
N TYR A 137 -0.29 -20.60 -6.23
CA TYR A 137 0.85 -19.70 -6.29
C TYR A 137 1.80 -20.04 -7.44
N ARG A 138 2.11 -21.34 -7.62
CA ARG A 138 2.90 -21.82 -8.76
C ARG A 138 2.21 -21.59 -10.10
N ASN A 139 0.89 -21.75 -10.17
CA ASN A 139 0.14 -21.47 -11.39
C ASN A 139 0.19 -19.98 -11.74
N GLY A 140 0.08 -19.09 -10.75
CA GLY A 140 0.28 -17.65 -10.94
C GLY A 140 1.68 -17.33 -11.46
N LEU A 141 2.73 -17.91 -10.86
CA LEU A 141 4.10 -17.78 -11.36
C LEU A 141 4.24 -18.30 -12.80
N ALA A 142 3.59 -19.40 -13.15
CA ALA A 142 3.65 -19.95 -14.50
C ALA A 142 2.91 -19.10 -15.54
N GLU A 143 1.85 -18.37 -15.16
CA GLU A 143 1.22 -17.36 -16.04
C GLU A 143 2.15 -16.15 -16.21
N LEU A 144 2.80 -15.72 -15.13
CA LEU A 144 3.79 -14.65 -15.16
C LEU A 144 5.04 -15.01 -15.99
N ASP A 145 5.47 -16.27 -15.97
CA ASP A 145 6.60 -16.77 -16.77
C ASP A 145 6.28 -16.81 -18.29
N LYS A 146 5.01 -16.71 -18.69
CA LYS A 146 4.58 -16.63 -20.11
C LYS A 146 4.63 -15.20 -20.66
N LEU A 147 4.78 -14.21 -19.78
CA LEU A 147 4.99 -12.82 -20.17
C LEU A 147 6.46 -12.70 -20.66
N GLY A 148 6.65 -12.14 -21.85
CA GLY A 148 7.92 -12.19 -22.57
C GLY A 148 8.67 -10.86 -22.62
N SER A 149 9.83 -10.77 -21.96
CA SER A 149 10.93 -9.79 -22.13
C SER A 149 10.62 -8.28 -22.15
N GLY A 150 9.36 -7.88 -21.97
CA GLY A 150 8.91 -6.48 -21.89
C GLY A 150 8.03 -6.21 -20.66
N ASP A 151 8.03 -7.12 -19.69
CA ASP A 151 6.92 -7.27 -18.75
C ASP A 151 7.15 -6.46 -17.48
N TYR A 152 6.76 -5.19 -17.57
CA TYR A 152 6.63 -4.30 -16.42
C TYR A 152 5.89 -5.00 -15.27
N ASP A 153 4.84 -5.77 -15.57
CA ASP A 153 3.98 -6.43 -14.59
C ASP A 153 4.70 -7.53 -13.79
N LEU A 154 5.58 -8.32 -14.43
CA LEU A 154 6.39 -9.30 -13.71
C LEU A 154 7.32 -8.61 -12.71
N ILE A 155 7.95 -7.52 -13.13
CA ILE A 155 8.88 -6.78 -12.27
C ILE A 155 8.12 -6.09 -11.14
N TYR A 156 6.92 -5.55 -11.42
CA TYR A 156 6.02 -5.01 -10.40
C TYR A 156 5.53 -6.10 -9.43
N ALA A 157 5.17 -7.29 -9.91
CA ALA A 157 4.83 -8.43 -9.06
C ALA A 157 5.99 -8.81 -8.14
N ILE A 158 7.23 -8.88 -8.66
CA ILE A 158 8.43 -9.12 -7.84
C ILE A 158 8.62 -7.99 -6.81
N LEU A 159 8.39 -6.73 -7.17
CA LEU A 159 8.43 -5.60 -6.23
C LEU A 159 7.37 -5.72 -5.15
N HIS A 160 6.14 -6.15 -5.49
CA HIS A 160 5.08 -6.41 -4.52
C HIS A 160 5.48 -7.52 -3.55
N TYR A 161 6.06 -8.62 -4.04
CA TYR A 161 6.61 -9.68 -3.18
C TYR A 161 7.73 -9.16 -2.27
N ALA A 162 8.65 -8.37 -2.80
CA ALA A 162 9.74 -7.77 -2.03
C ALA A 162 9.24 -6.73 -1.00
N ALA A 163 8.10 -6.09 -1.23
CA ALA A 163 7.45 -5.18 -0.28
C ALA A 163 6.65 -5.91 0.81
N GLY A 164 6.12 -7.10 0.50
CA GLY A 164 5.36 -7.93 1.43
C GLY A 164 6.21 -8.86 2.31
N GLN A 165 7.46 -9.14 1.93
CA GLN A 165 8.26 -10.17 2.60
C GLN A 165 8.65 -9.81 4.05
N PRO A 166 8.54 -10.75 5.01
CA PRO A 166 8.88 -10.54 6.42
C PRO A 166 10.32 -10.95 6.81
N GLY A 167 11.09 -11.54 5.88
CA GLY A 167 12.36 -12.23 6.11
C GLY A 167 13.62 -11.36 6.21
N GLY A 168 13.48 -10.03 6.27
CA GLY A 168 14.63 -9.10 6.35
C GLY A 168 15.41 -9.00 5.04
N CYS A 169 16.68 -8.58 5.10
CA CYS A 169 17.45 -8.33 3.89
C CYS A 169 17.84 -9.63 3.15
N ILE A 170 17.55 -9.68 1.85
CA ILE A 170 17.98 -10.76 0.97
C ILE A 170 19.50 -10.67 0.71
N ARG A 171 20.06 -11.74 0.12
CA ARG A 171 21.46 -11.75 -0.30
C ARG A 171 21.78 -10.56 -1.23
N PRO A 172 22.91 -9.86 -1.06
CA PRO A 172 23.26 -8.69 -1.87
C PRO A 172 23.22 -8.95 -3.38
N GLU A 173 23.63 -10.14 -3.82
CA GLU A 173 23.57 -10.54 -5.23
C GLU A 173 22.14 -10.52 -5.79
N LEU A 174 21.15 -10.95 -5.01
CA LEU A 174 19.74 -10.93 -5.40
C LEU A 174 19.17 -9.51 -5.38
N GLY A 175 19.54 -8.70 -4.38
CA GLY A 175 19.19 -7.28 -4.33
C GLY A 175 19.70 -6.51 -5.53
N HIS A 176 20.97 -6.74 -5.92
CA HIS A 176 21.55 -6.16 -7.13
C HIS A 176 20.81 -6.59 -8.40
N ARG A 177 20.43 -7.87 -8.51
CA ARG A 177 19.63 -8.36 -9.66
C ARG A 177 18.26 -7.69 -9.73
N LEU A 178 17.55 -7.59 -8.61
CA LEU A 178 16.25 -6.91 -8.53
C LEU A 178 16.36 -5.45 -8.96
N MET A 179 17.38 -4.72 -8.47
CA MET A 179 17.58 -3.33 -8.86
C MET A 179 17.91 -3.20 -10.36
N ASN A 180 18.79 -4.06 -10.91
CA ASN A 180 19.07 -4.06 -12.35
C ASN A 180 17.83 -4.38 -13.19
N LEU A 181 16.93 -5.22 -12.68
CA LEU A 181 15.65 -5.50 -13.32
C LEU A 181 14.74 -4.27 -13.29
N CYS A 182 14.65 -3.55 -12.16
CA CYS A 182 13.90 -2.29 -12.11
C CYS A 182 14.45 -1.27 -13.12
N GLN A 183 15.77 -1.24 -13.32
CA GLN A 183 16.41 -0.35 -14.30
C GLN A 183 15.92 -0.60 -15.73
N THR A 184 15.57 -1.83 -16.12
CA THR A 184 15.03 -2.08 -17.46
C THR A 184 13.67 -1.42 -17.68
N ILE A 185 12.92 -1.13 -16.62
CA ILE A 185 11.64 -0.40 -16.69
C ILE A 185 11.88 1.08 -16.96
N PHE A 186 12.66 1.73 -16.09
CA PHE A 186 12.77 3.17 -16.08
C PHE A 186 13.87 3.73 -17.00
N ALA A 187 14.62 2.88 -17.68
CA ALA A 187 15.67 3.31 -18.62
C ALA A 187 15.16 4.22 -19.75
N HIS A 188 13.86 4.14 -20.09
CA HIS A 188 13.24 4.98 -21.12
C HIS A 188 12.35 6.09 -20.56
N ASP A 189 11.69 5.87 -19.41
CA ASP A 189 10.83 6.86 -18.77
C ASP A 189 10.84 6.71 -17.24
N SER A 190 11.78 7.39 -16.58
CA SER A 190 11.93 7.32 -15.13
C SER A 190 10.81 8.01 -14.35
N HIS A 191 9.97 8.81 -14.99
CA HIS A 191 8.88 9.49 -14.29
C HIS A 191 7.63 8.63 -14.13
N LYS A 192 7.50 7.54 -14.89
CA LYS A 192 6.36 6.61 -14.79
C LYS A 192 6.59 5.43 -13.85
N PHE A 193 7.79 5.28 -13.32
CA PHE A 193 8.12 4.17 -12.45
C PHE A 193 7.53 4.35 -11.04
N GLY A 194 7.02 3.27 -10.46
CA GLY A 194 6.45 3.23 -9.12
C GLY A 194 7.52 3.36 -8.01
N TRP A 195 8.13 4.54 -7.89
CA TRP A 195 9.21 4.82 -6.94
C TRP A 195 8.80 4.59 -5.48
N ASN A 196 7.50 4.75 -5.16
CA ASN A 196 6.98 4.48 -3.84
C ASN A 196 7.06 2.99 -3.49
N LEU A 197 6.52 2.12 -4.37
CA LEU A 197 6.59 0.66 -4.20
C LEU A 197 8.04 0.18 -4.17
N PHE A 198 8.87 0.71 -5.07
CA PHE A 198 10.32 0.44 -5.08
C PHE A 198 10.98 0.79 -3.73
N GLY A 199 10.63 1.94 -3.15
CA GLY A 199 11.14 2.37 -1.85
C GLY A 199 10.78 1.41 -0.71
N ILE A 200 9.53 0.94 -0.67
CA ILE A 200 9.06 -0.05 0.34
C ILE A 200 9.79 -1.38 0.15
N ALA A 201 9.82 -1.89 -1.08
CA ALA A 201 10.47 -3.15 -1.43
C ALA A 201 11.96 -3.15 -1.07
N CYS A 202 12.67 -2.07 -1.43
CA CYS A 202 14.08 -1.92 -1.14
C CYS A 202 14.36 -1.75 0.35
N ALA A 203 13.54 -0.99 1.08
CA ALA A 203 13.72 -0.80 2.51
C ALA A 203 13.62 -2.12 3.28
N LYS A 204 12.67 -2.99 2.92
CA LYS A 204 12.47 -4.29 3.57
C LYS A 204 13.45 -5.35 3.12
N SER A 205 13.75 -5.41 1.82
CA SER A 205 14.50 -6.52 1.22
C SER A 205 15.97 -6.24 0.97
N ILE A 206 16.40 -4.98 0.80
CA ILE A 206 17.77 -4.65 0.39
C ILE A 206 18.50 -3.82 1.45
N GLY A 207 17.77 -2.93 2.13
CA GLY A 207 18.30 -2.03 3.15
C GLY A 207 19.09 -0.86 2.55
N THR A 208 20.09 -0.36 3.28
CA THR A 208 20.81 0.88 2.96
C THR A 208 21.63 0.81 1.66
N THR A 209 21.98 -0.39 1.18
CA THR A 209 22.73 -0.57 -0.07
C THR A 209 21.93 -0.11 -1.29
N ALA A 210 20.60 -0.11 -1.23
CA ALA A 210 19.75 0.42 -2.30
C ALA A 210 20.02 1.91 -2.60
N ALA A 211 20.37 2.70 -1.57
CA ALA A 211 20.70 4.11 -1.76
C ALA A 211 21.96 4.30 -2.62
N THR A 212 22.95 3.42 -2.51
CA THR A 212 24.17 3.49 -3.35
C THR A 212 23.86 3.24 -4.82
N LYS A 213 22.91 2.34 -5.11
CA LYS A 213 22.48 2.07 -6.48
C LYS A 213 21.70 3.22 -7.09
N LEU A 214 20.85 3.91 -6.30
CA LEU A 214 20.18 5.14 -6.74
C LEU A 214 21.16 6.26 -7.10
N ILE A 215 22.21 6.45 -6.29
CA ILE A 215 23.28 7.42 -6.60
C ILE A 215 23.97 7.03 -7.91
N ARG A 216 24.30 5.74 -8.08
CA ARG A 216 24.92 5.26 -9.30
C ARG A 216 24.04 5.47 -10.54
N TRP A 217 22.72 5.24 -10.45
CA TRP A 217 21.81 5.52 -11.56
C TRP A 217 21.72 7.00 -11.90
N ASN A 218 21.91 7.88 -10.91
CA ASN A 218 22.03 9.30 -11.15
C ASN A 218 23.34 9.65 -11.87
N ASP A 219 24.46 9.03 -11.48
CA ASP A 219 25.77 9.26 -12.11
C ASP A 219 25.82 8.71 -13.55
N GLU A 220 25.10 7.62 -13.83
CA GLU A 220 24.95 7.02 -15.16
C GLU A 220 23.86 7.70 -16.03
N ASP A 221 23.24 8.78 -15.54
CA ASP A 221 22.13 9.52 -16.18
C ASP A 221 20.91 8.64 -16.56
N VAL A 222 20.68 7.60 -15.77
CA VAL A 222 19.56 6.65 -15.95
C VAL A 222 18.30 7.14 -15.23
N ALA A 223 18.46 7.64 -14.00
CA ALA A 223 17.37 8.20 -13.20
C ALA A 223 17.92 9.16 -12.15
N SER A 224 17.26 10.29 -11.97
CA SER A 224 17.62 11.24 -10.91
C SER A 224 17.40 10.60 -9.53
N TYR A 225 18.40 10.70 -8.63
CA TYR A 225 18.29 10.15 -7.28
C TYR A 225 17.09 10.74 -6.52
N SER A 226 16.68 11.97 -6.85
CA SER A 226 15.55 12.65 -6.22
C SER A 226 14.19 12.01 -6.52
N LEU A 227 14.12 11.08 -7.49
CA LEU A 227 12.88 10.39 -7.83
C LEU A 227 12.50 9.31 -6.81
N GLY A 228 13.48 8.57 -6.30
CA GLY A 228 13.27 7.43 -5.40
C GLY A 228 13.94 7.51 -4.02
N LEU A 229 14.99 8.33 -3.87
CA LEU A 229 15.72 8.46 -2.61
C LEU A 229 14.87 9.04 -1.46
N PRO A 230 13.95 10.00 -1.68
CA PRO A 230 13.06 10.50 -0.62
C PRO A 230 12.22 9.40 0.03
N GLN A 231 11.54 8.60 -0.79
CA GLN A 231 10.67 7.50 -0.37
C GLN A 231 11.50 6.44 0.34
N LEU A 232 12.63 6.03 -0.27
CA LEU A 232 13.54 5.04 0.32
C LEU A 232 14.06 5.50 1.69
N ALA A 233 14.46 6.75 1.84
CA ALA A 233 14.98 7.28 3.11
C ALA A 233 13.94 7.19 4.24
N SER A 234 12.68 7.53 3.94
CA SER A 234 11.57 7.43 4.89
C SER A 234 11.29 5.98 5.31
N TYR A 235 11.24 5.05 4.35
CA TYR A 235 10.98 3.65 4.66
C TYR A 235 12.17 2.96 5.35
N LEU A 236 13.42 3.30 5.00
CA LEU A 236 14.61 2.83 5.72
C LEU A 236 14.62 3.30 7.19
N SER A 237 14.08 4.49 7.47
CA SER A 237 13.91 4.95 8.85
C SER A 237 12.82 4.17 9.58
N ALA A 238 11.71 3.84 8.90
CA ALA A 238 10.63 3.04 9.46
C ALA A 238 11.09 1.61 9.81
N GLU A 239 11.87 0.99 8.94
CA GLU A 239 12.47 -0.34 9.13
C GLU A 239 13.74 -0.31 10.01
N LYS A 240 14.07 0.84 10.62
CA LYS A 240 15.23 1.03 11.53
C LYS A 240 16.61 0.75 10.90
N HIS A 241 16.69 0.71 9.57
CA HIS A 241 17.95 0.61 8.83
C HIS A 241 18.70 1.96 8.73
N LEU A 242 17.99 3.08 8.90
CA LEU A 242 18.55 4.43 8.86
C LEU A 242 18.08 5.25 10.07
N SER A 243 18.94 6.11 10.61
CA SER A 243 18.52 6.99 11.70
C SER A 243 17.54 8.07 11.20
N PRO A 244 16.54 8.46 12.02
CA PRO A 244 15.54 9.46 11.63
C PRO A 244 16.15 10.78 11.16
N LEU A 245 17.22 11.23 11.84
CA LEU A 245 17.95 12.44 11.46
C LEU A 245 18.62 12.33 10.08
N ARG A 246 19.22 11.17 9.77
CA ARG A 246 19.85 10.95 8.45
C ARG A 246 18.79 10.88 7.36
N ALA A 247 17.67 10.23 7.62
CA ALA A 247 16.54 10.21 6.69
C ALA A 247 16.01 11.63 6.42
N ALA A 248 15.88 12.46 7.45
CA ALA A 248 15.45 13.86 7.32
C ALA A 248 16.43 14.70 6.48
N VAL A 249 17.74 14.48 6.64
CA VAL A 249 18.76 15.14 5.81
C VAL A 249 18.63 14.72 4.34
N LEU A 250 18.43 13.41 4.07
CA LEU A 250 18.22 12.90 2.71
C LEU A 250 16.96 13.49 2.07
N LEU A 251 15.87 13.62 2.82
CA LEU A 251 14.66 14.31 2.36
C LEU A 251 14.94 15.78 2.00
N GLY A 252 15.73 16.48 2.82
CA GLY A 252 16.01 17.90 2.62
C GLY A 252 16.99 18.23 1.47
N ILE A 253 17.75 17.25 0.96
CA ILE A 253 18.63 17.45 -0.20
C ILE A 253 17.95 17.12 -1.54
N CYS A 254 16.90 16.30 -1.51
CA CYS A 254 16.22 15.88 -2.73
C CYS A 254 15.25 16.95 -3.21
N LYS A 255 15.10 17.07 -4.54
CA LYS A 255 14.08 17.94 -5.13
C LYS A 255 12.71 17.28 -5.00
N ASP A 256 11.70 18.06 -4.62
CA ASP A 256 10.32 17.61 -4.65
C ASP A 256 9.82 17.57 -6.10
N HIS A 257 9.40 16.39 -6.55
CA HIS A 257 8.85 16.16 -7.88
C HIS A 257 7.32 16.13 -7.88
N GLY A 258 6.67 16.24 -6.71
CA GLY A 258 5.21 16.34 -6.61
C GLY A 258 4.46 15.06 -6.99
N TRP A 259 4.91 13.91 -6.49
CA TRP A 259 4.27 12.62 -6.78
C TRP A 259 2.84 12.54 -6.24
N HIS A 260 1.92 11.93 -6.98
CA HIS A 260 0.54 11.70 -6.52
C HIS A 260 0.45 10.61 -5.43
N GLU A 261 1.37 9.64 -5.48
CA GLU A 261 1.42 8.49 -4.55
C GLU A 261 2.14 8.79 -3.25
N TRP A 262 2.98 9.83 -3.20
CA TRP A 262 3.84 10.09 -2.06
C TRP A 262 4.22 11.57 -1.95
N SER A 263 4.05 12.14 -0.76
CA SER A 263 4.48 13.51 -0.46
C SER A 263 5.59 13.53 0.60
N VAL A 264 6.35 14.63 0.65
CA VAL A 264 7.31 14.88 1.75
C VAL A 264 6.62 14.83 3.13
N GLY A 265 5.31 15.15 3.18
CA GLY A 265 4.49 15.00 4.39
C GLY A 265 4.36 13.55 4.85
N ASP A 266 4.17 12.61 3.92
CA ASP A 266 4.09 11.17 4.18
C ASP A 266 5.46 10.61 4.61
N GLY A 267 6.52 11.15 4.02
CA GLY A 267 7.88 10.85 4.45
C GLY A 267 8.17 11.29 5.90
N LEU A 268 7.71 12.48 6.27
CA LEU A 268 7.86 13.02 7.61
C LEU A 268 7.00 12.31 8.65
N SER A 269 5.76 11.95 8.31
CA SER A 269 4.88 11.18 9.18
C SER A 269 5.46 9.81 9.52
N SER A 270 6.28 9.24 8.63
CA SER A 270 7.01 7.99 8.84
C SER A 270 8.26 8.15 9.71
N ILE A 271 8.95 9.29 9.62
CA ILE A 271 10.22 9.55 10.33
C ILE A 271 10.01 10.09 11.76
N LEU A 272 9.04 11.00 11.95
CA LEU A 272 8.82 11.68 13.24
C LEU A 272 8.50 10.73 14.41
N PRO A 273 7.72 9.65 14.23
CA PRO A 273 7.46 8.67 15.29
C PRO A 273 8.72 7.90 15.72
N GLN A 274 9.74 7.82 14.85
CA GLN A 274 10.97 7.08 15.11
C GLN A 274 12.01 7.91 15.88
N ALA A 275 11.77 9.21 16.03
CA ALA A 275 12.66 10.10 16.79
C ALA A 275 12.64 9.76 18.29
N ARG A 276 13.80 9.87 18.93
CA ARG A 276 13.99 9.49 20.35
C ARG A 276 13.30 10.45 21.32
N ASN A 277 13.18 11.72 20.93
CA ASN A 277 12.59 12.75 21.78
C ASN A 277 12.06 13.94 20.96
N VAL A 278 11.32 14.82 21.62
CA VAL A 278 10.74 16.03 21.03
C VAL A 278 11.81 17.00 20.48
N GLY A 279 13.02 17.00 21.06
CA GLY A 279 14.15 17.79 20.55
C GLY A 279 14.60 17.32 19.17
N GLU A 280 14.74 16.00 18.99
CA GLU A 280 15.10 15.39 17.70
C GLU A 280 13.98 15.57 16.66
N GLN A 281 12.71 15.44 17.06
CA GLN A 281 11.57 15.74 16.17
C GLN A 281 11.63 17.18 15.65
N ARG A 282 11.99 18.13 16.52
CA ARG A 282 12.16 19.53 16.12
C ARG A 282 13.32 19.70 15.15
N THR A 283 14.47 19.07 15.41
CA THR A 283 15.62 19.12 14.49
C THR A 283 15.30 18.51 13.13
N ILE A 284 14.55 17.41 13.09
CA ILE A 284 14.06 16.79 11.84
C ILE A 284 13.17 17.76 11.07
N PHE A 285 12.21 18.38 11.75
CA PHE A 285 11.30 19.36 11.15
C PHE A 285 12.06 20.59 10.61
N GLU A 286 13.03 21.10 11.38
CA GLU A 286 13.90 22.21 10.96
C GLU A 286 14.84 21.81 9.81
N ALA A 287 15.31 20.56 9.74
CA ALA A 287 16.17 20.11 8.64
C ALA A 287 15.42 20.06 7.30
N VAL A 288 14.15 19.66 7.33
CA VAL A 288 13.30 19.54 6.13
C VAL A 288 12.69 20.89 5.73
N PHE A 289 12.13 21.66 6.67
CA PHE A 289 11.44 22.93 6.37
C PHE A 289 12.25 24.19 6.66
N GLY A 290 13.32 24.11 7.45
CA GLY A 290 14.16 25.26 7.81
C GLY A 290 14.97 25.81 6.64
N ARG A 291 15.05 25.08 5.52
CA ARG A 291 15.57 25.58 4.23
C ARG A 291 14.50 26.34 3.43
N GLY A 292 13.44 26.80 4.08
CA GLY A 292 12.34 27.60 3.52
C GLY A 292 12.76 29.00 3.05
N CYS A 293 13.47 29.06 1.93
CA CYS A 293 13.21 30.00 0.85
C CYS A 293 13.10 29.15 -0.41
N ILE A 294 11.88 28.72 -0.80
CA ILE A 294 11.41 28.58 -2.21
C ILE A 294 10.11 27.75 -2.36
N TRP A 295 9.65 26.94 -1.41
CA TRP A 295 8.42 26.15 -1.63
C TRP A 295 7.17 26.77 -1.00
N LYS A 296 6.34 27.43 -1.83
CA LYS A 296 4.95 27.80 -1.50
C LYS A 296 4.12 26.51 -1.41
N ILE A 297 3.93 25.99 -0.20
CA ILE A 297 3.01 24.87 0.04
C ILE A 297 1.57 25.40 0.06
N ASN A 298 0.71 24.81 -0.76
CA ASN A 298 -0.73 25.11 -0.83
C ASN A 298 -1.47 24.36 0.30
N CYS A 299 -1.51 24.95 1.49
CA CYS A 299 -2.06 24.37 2.73
C CYS A 299 -3.60 24.28 2.79
N ARG A 300 -4.30 23.79 1.77
CA ARG A 300 -5.77 23.65 1.83
C ARG A 300 -6.30 22.23 2.12
N ALA A 301 -5.51 21.17 2.02
CA ALA A 301 -6.07 19.81 1.99
C ALA A 301 -5.99 18.99 3.30
N LEU A 302 -5.18 19.38 4.30
CA LEU A 302 -5.01 18.56 5.50
C LEU A 302 -5.27 19.38 6.75
N GLY A 303 -6.33 19.02 7.49
CA GLY A 303 -6.84 19.67 8.70
C GLY A 303 -5.86 19.66 9.88
N TRP A 304 -4.74 20.35 9.74
CA TRP A 304 -3.66 20.44 10.73
C TRP A 304 -3.70 21.80 11.43
N ARG A 305 -4.78 22.05 12.19
CA ARG A 305 -4.92 23.29 13.01
C ARG A 305 -3.85 23.40 14.10
N LEU A 306 -3.31 22.28 14.61
CA LEU A 306 -2.23 22.31 15.61
C LEU A 306 -0.86 22.69 15.03
N VAL A 307 -0.55 22.27 13.80
CA VAL A 307 0.77 22.55 13.18
C VAL A 307 0.87 23.98 12.67
N LEU A 308 -0.24 24.58 12.22
CA LEU A 308 -0.31 26.02 11.98
C LEU A 308 -0.15 26.84 13.27
N CYS A 309 -0.62 26.32 14.41
CA CYS A 309 -0.46 26.99 15.70
C CYS A 309 1.00 26.98 16.16
N LEU A 310 1.70 25.85 16.04
CA LEU A 310 3.13 25.75 16.35
C LEU A 310 4.00 26.57 15.39
N ALA A 311 3.72 26.53 14.09
CA ALA A 311 4.45 27.34 13.10
C ALA A 311 4.30 28.85 13.37
N ARG A 312 3.08 29.33 13.67
CA ARG A 312 2.85 30.73 14.05
C ARG A 312 3.53 31.10 15.38
N HIS A 313 3.56 30.19 16.35
CA HIS A 313 4.21 30.45 17.64
C HIS A 313 5.74 30.53 17.51
N ILE A 314 6.34 29.71 16.63
CA ILE A 314 7.77 29.71 16.32
C ILE A 314 8.17 30.98 15.56
N GLU A 315 7.37 31.43 14.60
CA GLU A 315 7.63 32.67 13.85
C GLU A 315 7.49 33.92 14.74
N CYS A 316 6.57 33.89 15.72
CA CYS A 316 6.43 34.92 16.75
C CYS A 316 7.63 34.95 17.72
N CYS A 317 8.15 33.78 18.11
CA CYS A 317 9.36 33.66 18.95
C CYS A 317 10.62 34.15 18.21
N ARG A 318 10.75 33.85 16.91
CA ARG A 318 11.88 34.31 16.07
C ARG A 318 11.87 35.83 15.86
N LYS A 319 10.69 36.47 15.73
CA LYS A 319 10.56 37.94 15.68
C LYS A 319 10.85 38.61 17.03
N LYS A 320 10.53 37.96 18.17
CA LYS A 320 10.85 38.49 19.51
C LYS A 320 12.34 38.40 19.87
N SER A 321 13.05 37.34 19.46
CA SER A 321 14.51 37.22 19.67
C SER A 321 15.31 38.18 18.77
N SER A 322 14.89 38.35 17.51
CA SER A 322 15.47 39.33 16.57
C SER A 322 15.29 40.79 17.03
N ARG A 323 14.14 41.14 17.63
CA ARG A 323 13.90 42.50 18.17
C ARG A 323 14.61 42.78 19.50
N ARG A 324 14.90 41.77 20.33
CA ARG A 324 15.69 41.94 21.57
C ARG A 324 17.20 42.01 21.31
N GLY A 325 17.71 41.42 20.24
CA GLY A 325 19.12 41.51 19.83
C GLY A 325 19.51 42.84 19.17
N ARG A 326 18.57 43.55 18.52
CA ARG A 326 18.84 44.84 17.82
C ARG A 326 18.73 46.10 18.68
N ARG A 327 18.30 46.02 19.95
CA ARG A 327 18.20 47.19 20.86
C ARG A 327 19.31 47.30 21.92
N ARG A 328 20.37 46.47 21.86
CA ARG A 328 21.48 46.49 22.83
C ARG A 328 22.87 46.81 22.25
N CYS A 329 23.00 47.18 20.98
CA CYS A 329 24.29 47.50 20.35
C CYS A 329 24.40 48.92 19.75
N GLN A 330 23.50 49.83 20.11
CA GLN A 330 23.67 51.26 19.84
C GLN A 330 23.32 52.00 21.12
N HIS A 331 24.32 52.28 21.96
CA HIS A 331 24.45 53.36 22.96
C HIS A 331 25.66 53.01 23.82
N GLY A 332 26.83 53.57 23.49
CA GLY A 332 28.07 53.31 24.23
C GLY A 332 29.37 53.69 23.50
N LYS A 333 29.44 54.87 22.87
CA LYS A 333 30.69 55.58 22.61
C LYS A 333 30.44 57.09 22.69
N ALA A 334 30.78 57.66 23.84
CA ALA A 334 31.20 59.04 24.01
C ALA A 334 32.22 59.03 25.16
N ILE A 335 33.49 59.09 24.79
CA ILE A 335 34.59 59.50 25.65
C ILE A 335 34.90 60.93 25.22
N THR A 336 35.23 61.78 26.22
CA THR A 336 35.42 63.24 26.23
C THR A 336 34.17 64.09 26.12
#